data_AF-A0A8T5LVI6-F1
#
_entry.id   AF-A0A8T5LVI6-F1
#
_cell.length_a   1.000
_cell.length_b   1.000
_cell.length_c   1.000
_cell.angle_alpha   90.00
_cell.angle_beta   90.00
_cell.angle_gamma   90.00
#
_symmetry.space_group_name_H-M   'P 1'
#
loop_
_entity.id
_entity.type
_entity.pdbx_description
1 polymer ?
#
loop_
_entity_poly.entity_id
_entity_poly.type
_entity_poly.pdbx_seq_one_letter_code
_entity_poly.pdbx_strand_id
1 'polypeptide(L)'
;KEIGLDANIISELIAGSLERYGSARFKGIGHKAMSDVINAGAIGVEIIISGKIPGSRAKNWRFYKGYLKKCGDISVDGVLKSISIAKLKTGIVGIRVSIMPSTLRLPDDIRLNPKLQEVEEEIKSEDVKEVIEEIEKIVVEKISEVKKEENNNEEIVEQKEDVKQEFEINDSKKAKENKKLTKKKTLKNNTK
;
A
#
# COMPACT_ATOMS: atom_id res chain seq x y z
N LYS A 1 12.26 -26.57 3.01
CA LYS A 1 12.40 -25.66 1.85
C LYS A 1 11.18 -25.89 0.97
N GLU A 2 10.35 -24.88 0.74
CA GLU A 2 9.18 -25.07 -0.12
C GLU A 2 9.61 -25.19 -1.58
N ILE A 3 9.09 -26.19 -2.27
CA ILE A 3 9.49 -26.54 -3.64
C ILE A 3 9.05 -25.46 -4.63
N GLY A 4 7.91 -24.81 -4.38
CA GLY A 4 7.32 -23.80 -5.25
C GLY A 4 8.06 -22.45 -5.29
N LEU A 5 9.01 -22.23 -4.39
CA LEU A 5 9.78 -20.99 -4.29
C LEU A 5 11.20 -21.10 -4.88
N ASP A 6 11.67 -22.31 -5.20
CA ASP A 6 13.01 -22.52 -5.77
C ASP A 6 13.00 -22.34 -7.30
N ALA A 7 13.70 -21.31 -7.78
CA ALA A 7 13.74 -20.98 -9.21
C ALA A 7 14.31 -22.11 -10.07
N ASN A 8 15.26 -22.90 -9.55
CA ASN A 8 15.89 -24.00 -10.29
C ASN A 8 14.91 -25.15 -10.55
N ILE A 9 14.10 -25.49 -9.53
CA ILE A 9 13.12 -26.57 -9.66
C ILE A 9 12.00 -26.16 -10.62
N ILE A 10 11.54 -24.91 -10.52
CA ILE A 10 10.49 -24.39 -11.39
C ILE A 10 10.95 -24.30 -12.85
N SER A 11 12.18 -23.84 -13.11
CA SER A 11 12.70 -23.78 -14.48
C SER A 11 12.82 -25.17 -15.11
N GLU A 12 13.25 -26.16 -14.33
CA GLU A 12 13.34 -27.56 -14.78
C GLU A 12 11.96 -28.19 -15.00
N LEU A 13 10.99 -27.87 -14.14
CA LEU A 13 9.61 -28.35 -14.29
C LEU A 13 8.96 -27.81 -15.56
N ILE A 14 9.20 -26.53 -15.89
CA ILE A 14 8.76 -25.93 -17.15
C ILE A 14 9.46 -26.59 -18.33
N ALA A 15 10.77 -26.85 -18.23
CA ALA A 15 11.54 -27.52 -19.27
C ALA A 15 10.99 -28.93 -19.56
N GLY A 16 10.86 -29.77 -18.54
CA GLY A 16 10.31 -31.11 -18.69
C GLY A 16 8.85 -31.11 -19.16
N SER A 17 8.06 -30.09 -18.82
CA SER A 17 6.69 -29.94 -19.34
C SER A 17 6.68 -29.59 -20.83
N LEU A 18 7.59 -28.72 -21.28
CA LEU A 18 7.74 -28.40 -22.70
C LEU A 18 8.26 -29.60 -23.48
N GLU A 19 9.23 -30.36 -22.95
CA GLU A 19 9.77 -31.56 -23.60
C GLU A 19 8.71 -32.65 -23.78
N ARG A 20 7.85 -32.86 -22.76
CA ARG A 20 6.76 -33.84 -22.82
C ARG A 20 5.63 -33.44 -23.76
N TYR A 21 5.16 -32.20 -23.68
CA TYR A 21 3.93 -31.76 -24.35
C TYR A 21 4.15 -30.93 -25.61
N GLY A 22 5.40 -30.59 -25.91
CA GLY A 22 5.80 -29.77 -27.05
C GLY A 22 5.50 -28.28 -26.89
N SER A 23 5.77 -27.54 -27.97
CA SER A 23 5.65 -26.08 -28.02
C SER A 23 4.22 -25.56 -28.09
N ALA A 24 3.21 -26.41 -28.35
CA ALA A 24 1.82 -25.97 -28.54
C ALA A 24 1.19 -25.41 -27.25
N ARG A 25 1.53 -25.99 -26.08
CA ARG A 25 0.93 -25.65 -24.78
C ARG A 25 1.78 -24.71 -23.93
N PHE A 26 2.78 -24.05 -24.51
CA PHE A 26 3.71 -23.19 -23.77
C PHE A 26 3.02 -22.09 -22.94
N LYS A 27 1.93 -21.50 -23.45
CA LYS A 27 1.14 -20.49 -22.71
C LYS A 27 0.51 -21.09 -21.45
N GLY A 28 -0.13 -22.25 -21.59
CA GLY A 28 -0.76 -22.94 -20.46
C GLY A 28 0.26 -23.35 -19.41
N ILE A 29 1.42 -23.85 -19.83
CA ILE A 29 2.53 -24.21 -18.93
C ILE A 29 3.04 -22.97 -18.19
N GLY A 30 3.26 -21.85 -18.89
CA GLY A 30 3.72 -20.59 -18.28
C GLY A 30 2.74 -20.03 -17.24
N HIS A 31 1.44 -19.99 -17.57
CA HIS A 31 0.41 -19.52 -16.63
C HIS A 31 0.20 -20.44 -15.44
N LYS A 32 0.31 -21.76 -15.64
CA LYS A 32 0.25 -22.73 -14.55
C LYS A 32 1.42 -22.54 -13.59
N ALA A 33 2.65 -22.56 -14.10
CA ALA A 33 3.86 -22.39 -13.28
C ALA A 33 3.84 -21.06 -12.50
N MET A 34 3.40 -19.97 -13.14
CA MET A 34 3.22 -18.68 -12.47
C MET A 34 2.20 -18.73 -11.32
N SER A 35 1.08 -19.42 -11.52
CA SER A 35 0.06 -19.57 -10.49
C SER A 35 0.58 -20.40 -9.33
N ASP A 36 1.29 -21.49 -9.62
CA ASP A 36 1.90 -22.37 -8.62
C ASP A 36 2.91 -21.61 -7.73
N VAL A 37 3.77 -20.78 -8.33
CA VAL A 37 4.77 -19.98 -7.59
C VAL A 37 4.13 -18.93 -6.69
N ILE A 38 3.05 -18.28 -7.14
CA ILE A 38 2.34 -17.28 -6.33
C ILE A 38 1.54 -17.93 -5.21
N ASN A 39 0.94 -19.10 -5.48
CA ASN A 39 0.25 -19.88 -4.46
C ASN A 39 1.21 -20.38 -3.38
N ALA A 40 2.50 -20.60 -3.73
CA ALA A 40 3.57 -20.87 -2.79
C ALA A 40 4.04 -19.62 -2.00
N GLY A 41 3.38 -18.47 -2.15
CA GLY A 41 3.64 -17.27 -1.34
C GLY A 41 4.75 -16.37 -1.87
N ALA A 42 5.11 -16.44 -3.15
CA ALA A 42 5.99 -15.45 -3.76
C ALA A 42 5.29 -14.08 -3.92
N ILE A 43 6.03 -12.98 -3.75
CA ILE A 43 5.54 -11.62 -4.00
C ILE A 43 5.34 -11.38 -5.50
N GLY A 44 6.20 -11.99 -6.32
CA GLY A 44 6.08 -11.93 -7.76
C GLY A 44 7.02 -12.87 -8.49
N VAL A 45 6.70 -13.08 -9.76
CA VAL A 45 7.41 -14.01 -10.63
C VAL A 45 7.45 -13.48 -12.06
N GLU A 46 8.58 -13.71 -12.70
CA GLU A 46 8.76 -13.54 -14.14
C GLU A 46 9.33 -14.81 -14.75
N ILE A 47 8.69 -15.25 -15.83
CA ILE A 47 9.14 -16.37 -16.64
C ILE A 47 9.30 -15.88 -18.07
N ILE A 48 10.49 -16.02 -18.64
CA ILE A 48 10.77 -15.72 -20.03
C ILE A 48 11.08 -17.04 -20.74
N ILE A 49 10.28 -17.36 -21.75
CA ILE A 49 10.51 -18.50 -22.64
C ILE A 49 10.97 -17.95 -23.99
N SER A 50 12.20 -18.28 -24.37
CA SER A 50 12.86 -17.81 -25.59
C SER A 50 13.20 -18.97 -26.51
N GLY A 51 12.89 -18.83 -27.80
CA GLY A 51 13.24 -19.83 -28.81
C GLY A 51 12.20 -19.93 -29.91
N LYS A 52 12.25 -21.01 -30.68
CA LYS A 52 11.26 -21.31 -31.75
C LYS A 52 9.95 -21.81 -31.15
N ILE A 53 9.19 -20.90 -30.52
CA ILE A 53 7.90 -21.16 -29.88
C ILE A 53 6.86 -20.10 -30.30
N PRO A 54 5.64 -20.50 -30.73
CA PRO A 54 5.22 -21.83 -31.20
C PRO A 54 5.56 -22.08 -32.69
N GLY A 55 5.97 -21.04 -33.43
CA GLY A 55 6.24 -21.11 -34.87
C GLY A 55 7.71 -21.35 -35.22
N SER A 56 8.01 -21.26 -36.51
CA SER A 56 9.36 -21.47 -37.06
C SER A 56 10.36 -20.36 -36.73
N ARG A 57 9.89 -19.13 -36.50
CA ARG A 57 10.72 -17.97 -36.11
C ARG A 57 10.90 -17.91 -34.60
N ALA A 58 12.11 -17.63 -34.14
CA ALA A 58 12.39 -17.42 -32.74
C ALA A 58 11.65 -16.18 -32.18
N LYS A 59 11.04 -16.32 -31.01
CA LYS A 59 10.34 -15.27 -30.28
C LYS A 59 10.62 -15.40 -28.78
N ASN A 60 10.49 -14.29 -28.07
CA ASN A 60 10.57 -14.24 -26.61
C ASN A 60 9.18 -13.98 -26.04
N TRP A 61 8.73 -14.86 -25.17
CA TRP A 61 7.45 -14.75 -24.48
C TRP A 61 7.72 -14.49 -23.01
N ARG A 62 7.24 -13.36 -22.51
CA ARG A 62 7.35 -12.96 -21.11
C ARG A 62 6.01 -13.17 -20.41
N PHE A 63 6.03 -13.94 -19.34
CA PHE A 63 4.93 -14.13 -18.42
C PHE A 63 5.32 -13.46 -17.10
N TYR A 64 4.54 -12.49 -16.65
CA TYR A 64 4.81 -11.71 -15.44
C TYR A 64 3.57 -11.62 -14.55
N LYS A 65 3.73 -11.75 -13.23
CA LYS A 65 2.67 -11.51 -12.24
C LYS A 65 3.26 -11.15 -10.88
N GLY A 66 2.59 -10.28 -10.14
CA GLY A 66 3.04 -9.76 -8.84
C GLY A 66 4.06 -8.62 -8.97
N TYR A 67 4.92 -8.47 -7.96
CA TYR A 67 5.97 -7.44 -7.92
C TYR A 67 7.37 -8.06 -8.00
N LEU A 68 8.25 -7.47 -8.80
CA LEU A 68 9.62 -7.94 -9.00
C LEU A 68 10.56 -6.74 -9.20
N LYS A 69 11.50 -6.54 -8.28
CA LYS A 69 12.54 -5.50 -8.43
C LYS A 69 13.57 -5.90 -9.48
N LYS A 70 13.84 -5.00 -10.42
CA LYS A 70 14.77 -5.23 -11.56
C LYS A 70 16.16 -4.63 -11.38
N CYS A 71 16.31 -3.65 -10.51
CA CYS A 71 17.52 -2.88 -10.30
C CYS A 71 17.88 -2.78 -8.82
N GLY A 72 19.14 -2.44 -8.55
CA GLY A 72 19.71 -2.35 -7.20
C GLY A 72 20.17 -3.70 -6.66
N ASP A 73 20.80 -3.64 -5.49
CA ASP A 73 21.45 -4.78 -4.83
C ASP A 73 20.46 -5.92 -4.50
N ILE A 74 19.26 -5.53 -4.05
CA ILE A 74 18.13 -6.43 -3.77
C ILE A 74 17.73 -7.28 -4.99
N SER A 75 17.92 -6.77 -6.20
CA SER A 75 17.61 -7.52 -7.42
C SER A 75 18.68 -8.57 -7.72
N VAL A 76 19.92 -8.38 -7.27
CA VAL A 76 21.02 -9.33 -7.48
C VAL A 76 20.96 -10.44 -6.44
N ASP A 77 20.84 -10.06 -5.16
CA ASP A 77 20.96 -11.01 -4.05
C ASP A 77 19.62 -11.55 -3.55
N GLY A 78 18.58 -10.72 -3.56
CA GLY A 78 17.27 -11.08 -3.03
C GLY A 78 16.36 -11.83 -4.01
N VAL A 79 16.56 -11.66 -5.32
CA VAL A 79 15.73 -12.31 -6.35
C VAL A 79 16.37 -13.63 -6.76
N LEU A 80 15.61 -14.71 -6.61
CA LEU A 80 16.03 -16.05 -7.04
C LEU A 80 15.89 -16.17 -8.55
N LYS A 81 17.02 -16.39 -9.25
CA LYS A 81 17.07 -16.50 -10.71
C LYS A 81 17.56 -17.89 -11.11
N SER A 82 16.96 -18.44 -12.17
CA SER A 82 17.41 -19.68 -12.78
C SER A 82 17.27 -19.62 -14.30
N ILE A 83 18.13 -20.37 -14.99
CA ILE A 83 18.07 -20.61 -16.42
C ILE A 83 18.12 -22.12 -16.66
N SER A 84 17.10 -22.65 -17.33
CA SER A 84 17.06 -24.05 -17.80
C SER A 84 16.92 -24.08 -19.32
N ILE A 85 17.27 -25.22 -19.91
CA ILE A 85 17.22 -25.46 -21.35
C ILE A 85 16.28 -26.62 -21.61
N ALA A 86 15.31 -26.45 -22.50
CA ALA A 86 14.42 -27.51 -22.96
C ALA A 86 14.78 -27.95 -24.39
N LYS A 87 14.89 -29.26 -24.59
CA LYS A 87 15.22 -29.88 -25.88
C LYS A 87 13.95 -30.34 -26.60
N LEU A 88 13.49 -29.54 -27.56
CA LEU A 88 12.33 -29.87 -28.38
C LEU A 88 12.76 -30.40 -29.75
N LYS A 89 11.85 -31.07 -30.47
CA LYS A 89 12.07 -31.49 -31.86
C LYS A 89 12.38 -30.31 -32.81
N THR A 90 11.79 -29.15 -32.55
CA THR A 90 12.01 -27.92 -33.33
C THR A 90 13.37 -27.27 -33.05
N GLY A 91 14.02 -27.64 -31.94
CA GLY A 91 15.30 -27.11 -31.49
C GLY A 91 15.33 -26.81 -29.99
N ILE A 92 16.30 -26.00 -29.60
CA ILE A 92 16.56 -25.65 -28.20
C ILE A 92 15.71 -24.43 -27.80
N VAL A 93 15.12 -24.51 -26.60
CA VAL A 93 14.35 -23.42 -25.99
C VAL A 93 14.99 -23.07 -24.65
N GLY A 94 15.26 -21.77 -24.46
CA GLY A 94 15.74 -21.23 -23.19
C GLY A 94 14.59 -20.79 -22.31
N ILE A 95 14.66 -21.12 -21.02
CA ILE A 95 13.68 -20.75 -20.01
C ILE A 95 14.43 -20.00 -18.91
N ARG A 96 14.06 -18.75 -18.68
CA ARG A 96 14.57 -17.93 -17.58
C ARG A 96 13.46 -17.69 -16.59
N VAL A 97 13.71 -18.02 -15.32
CA VAL A 97 12.77 -17.80 -14.22
C VAL A 97 13.39 -16.83 -13.23
N SER A 98 12.60 -15.90 -12.72
CA SER A 98 12.98 -14.95 -11.67
C SER A 98 11.84 -14.85 -10.67
N ILE A 99 12.12 -15.18 -9.41
CA ILE A 99 11.13 -15.24 -8.33
C ILE A 99 11.55 -14.24 -7.24
N MET A 100 10.61 -13.40 -6.81
CA MET A 100 10.76 -12.56 -5.62
C MET A 100 10.11 -13.27 -4.43
N PRO A 101 10.90 -13.84 -3.51
CA PRO A 101 10.35 -14.53 -2.34
C PRO A 101 9.73 -13.53 -1.35
N SER A 102 8.77 -14.00 -0.55
CA SER A 102 8.12 -13.19 0.50
C SER A 102 8.99 -12.94 1.73
N THR A 103 10.07 -13.69 1.89
CA THR A 103 11.06 -13.49 2.97
C THR A 103 11.87 -12.21 2.79
N LEU A 104 11.93 -11.66 1.57
CA LEU A 104 12.74 -10.50 1.26
C LEU A 104 12.02 -9.22 1.65
N ARG A 105 12.58 -8.50 2.62
CA ARG A 105 12.10 -7.16 3.00
C ARG A 105 12.68 -6.10 2.04
N LEU A 106 11.80 -5.28 1.48
CA LEU A 106 12.20 -4.13 0.69
C LEU A 106 12.61 -2.96 1.61
N PRO A 107 13.58 -2.13 1.21
CA PRO A 107 14.00 -0.95 1.97
C PRO A 107 12.87 0.09 2.05
N ASP A 108 11.99 0.10 1.05
CA ASP A 108 10.83 0.97 0.98
C ASP A 108 9.65 0.44 1.83
N ASP A 109 9.72 -0.80 2.34
CA ASP A 109 8.66 -1.43 3.15
C ASP A 109 8.84 -1.12 4.64
N ILE A 110 8.25 0.01 5.04
CA ILE A 110 8.21 0.49 6.43
C ILE A 110 6.91 0.01 7.07
N ARG A 111 7.03 -0.82 8.10
CA ARG A 111 5.91 -1.22 8.96
C ARG A 111 5.86 -0.28 10.15
N LEU A 112 4.79 0.49 10.26
CA LEU A 112 4.53 1.32 11.44
C LEU A 112 4.06 0.40 12.58
N ASN A 113 4.66 0.56 13.76
CA ASN A 113 4.19 -0.14 14.94
C ASN A 113 2.96 0.59 15.50
N PRO A 114 1.77 -0.04 15.54
CA PRO A 114 0.54 0.63 15.97
C PRO A 114 0.60 1.09 17.44
N LYS A 115 1.40 0.43 18.28
CA LYS A 115 1.61 0.79 19.69
C LYS A 115 2.22 2.17 19.91
N LEU A 116 2.94 2.71 18.92
CA LEU A 116 3.51 4.06 19.02
C LEU A 116 2.48 5.14 18.65
N GLN A 117 1.43 4.78 17.90
CA GLN A 117 0.36 5.73 17.55
C GLN A 117 -0.58 5.98 18.72
N GLU A 118 -0.89 4.94 19.50
CA GLU A 118 -1.75 5.05 20.69
C GLU A 118 -1.13 5.98 21.75
N VAL A 119 0.20 5.89 21.97
CA VAL A 119 0.92 6.76 22.91
C VAL A 119 0.89 8.23 22.45
N GLU A 120 0.96 8.49 21.16
CA GLU A 120 0.93 9.85 20.61
C GLU A 120 -0.48 10.48 20.65
N GLU A 121 -1.54 9.66 20.66
CA GLU A 121 -2.92 10.10 20.88
C GLU A 121 -3.20 10.36 22.37
N GLU A 122 -2.66 9.54 23.27
CA GLU A 122 -2.77 9.75 24.73
C GLU A 122 -2.07 11.06 25.15
N ILE A 123 -0.82 11.29 24.73
CA ILE A 123 -0.07 12.52 25.07
C ILE A 123 -0.78 13.77 24.55
N LYS A 124 -1.30 13.75 23.31
CA LYS A 124 -2.08 14.88 22.77
C LYS A 124 -3.39 15.13 23.54
N SER A 125 -3.99 14.10 24.11
CA SER A 125 -5.21 14.22 24.90
C SER A 125 -4.96 14.75 26.31
N GLU A 126 -3.77 14.48 26.86
CA GLU A 126 -3.32 14.98 28.17
C GLU A 126 -2.88 16.44 28.07
N ASP A 127 -2.07 16.80 27.06
CA ASP A 127 -1.64 18.17 26.82
C ASP A 127 -2.84 19.12 26.57
N VAL A 128 -3.86 18.66 25.85
CA VAL A 128 -5.08 19.45 25.61
C VAL A 128 -5.92 19.62 26.89
N LYS A 129 -5.93 18.63 27.79
CA LYS A 129 -6.63 18.76 29.08
C LYS A 129 -5.90 19.71 30.02
N GLU A 130 -4.57 19.64 30.10
CA GLU A 130 -3.77 20.55 30.92
C GLU A 130 -3.91 22.01 30.46
N VAL A 131 -3.93 22.25 29.14
CA VAL A 131 -4.14 23.61 28.60
C VAL A 131 -5.58 24.10 28.85
N ILE A 132 -6.60 23.24 28.80
CA ILE A 132 -7.98 23.63 29.13
C ILE A 132 -8.13 23.94 30.63
N GLU A 133 -7.51 23.15 31.52
CA GLU A 133 -7.53 23.41 32.96
C GLU A 133 -6.76 24.68 33.33
N GLU A 134 -5.67 25.02 32.64
CA GLU A 134 -4.98 26.31 32.79
C GLU A 134 -5.83 27.48 32.32
N ILE A 135 -6.52 27.35 31.18
CA ILE A 135 -7.44 28.40 30.69
C ILE A 135 -8.61 28.59 31.67
N GLU A 136 -9.18 27.52 32.21
CA GLU A 136 -10.27 27.61 33.19
C GLU A 136 -9.82 28.30 34.49
N LYS A 137 -8.61 28.01 34.99
CA LYS A 137 -8.05 28.70 36.18
C LYS A 137 -7.81 30.18 35.93
N ILE A 138 -7.26 30.55 34.76
CA ILE A 138 -7.04 31.95 34.38
C ILE A 138 -8.37 32.71 34.22
N VAL A 139 -9.41 32.04 33.71
CA VAL A 139 -10.75 32.64 33.57
C VAL A 139 -11.42 32.83 34.94
N VAL A 140 -11.26 31.90 35.88
CA VAL A 140 -11.80 32.01 37.24
C VAL A 140 -11.10 33.12 38.03
N GLU A 141 -9.77 33.25 37.91
CA GLU A 141 -9.03 34.37 38.54
C GLU A 141 -9.49 35.71 38.00
N LYS A 142 -9.62 35.87 36.67
CA LYS A 142 -10.12 37.11 36.06
C LYS A 142 -11.57 37.44 36.44
N ILE A 143 -12.46 36.44 36.57
CA ILE A 143 -13.85 36.67 37.03
C ILE A 143 -13.89 37.07 38.52
N SER A 144 -12.92 36.63 39.33
CA SER A 144 -12.84 36.97 40.75
C SER A 144 -12.24 38.36 41.00
N GLU A 145 -11.38 38.85 40.11
CA GLU A 145 -10.87 40.23 40.10
C GLU A 145 -11.96 41.21 39.64
N VAL A 146 -12.71 40.87 38.59
CA VAL A 146 -13.81 41.70 38.06
C VAL A 146 -15.02 41.78 39.01
N LYS A 147 -15.15 40.87 39.99
CA LYS A 147 -16.22 40.93 41.02
C LYS A 147 -15.87 41.72 42.28
N LYS A 148 -14.62 42.19 42.42
CA LYS A 148 -14.20 43.04 43.55
C LYS A 148 -14.26 44.53 43.25
N GLU A 149 -14.42 44.89 41.98
CA GLU A 149 -14.69 46.24 41.51
C GLU A 149 -16.12 46.25 40.92
N GLU A 150 -16.89 47.31 41.15
CA GLU A 150 -18.28 47.50 40.69
C GLU A 150 -19.39 46.81 41.52
N ASN A 151 -19.58 47.37 42.73
CA ASN A 151 -20.92 47.72 43.16
C ASN A 151 -21.54 48.72 42.16
N ASN A 152 -22.83 48.50 41.88
CA ASN A 152 -23.83 49.41 41.29
C ASN A 152 -24.15 49.25 39.79
N ASN A 153 -25.45 49.01 39.60
CA ASN A 153 -26.35 49.33 38.51
C ASN A 153 -26.61 48.29 37.40
N GLU A 154 -27.92 48.09 37.26
CA GLU A 154 -28.70 47.39 36.25
C GLU A 154 -28.35 47.89 34.84
N GLU A 155 -27.84 47.01 33.95
CA GLU A 155 -28.01 47.00 32.47
C GLU A 155 -26.98 46.09 31.76
N ILE A 156 -27.04 44.75 31.90
CA ILE A 156 -26.33 43.84 30.96
C ILE A 156 -27.10 42.52 30.80
N VAL A 157 -28.23 42.57 30.08
CA VAL A 157 -28.90 41.36 29.56
C VAL A 157 -28.77 41.24 28.03
N GLU A 158 -28.36 42.29 27.32
CA GLU A 158 -28.33 42.28 25.84
C GLU A 158 -27.00 41.82 25.19
N GLN A 159 -25.90 41.68 25.93
CA GLN A 159 -24.61 41.27 25.32
C GLN A 159 -24.28 39.77 25.44
N LYS A 160 -25.19 38.95 25.99
CA LYS A 160 -24.99 37.49 26.15
C LYS A 160 -25.52 36.65 24.99
N GLU A 161 -26.32 37.20 24.10
CA GLU A 161 -26.90 36.47 22.97
C GLU A 161 -26.07 36.59 21.68
N ASP A 162 -25.38 37.71 21.46
CA ASP A 162 -24.61 37.94 20.22
C ASP A 162 -23.34 37.08 20.11
N VAL A 163 -22.64 36.82 21.23
CA VAL A 163 -21.39 36.04 21.21
C VAL A 163 -21.65 34.53 21.03
N LYS A 164 -22.83 34.03 21.43
CA LYS A 164 -23.23 32.62 21.19
C LYS A 164 -23.64 32.38 19.73
N GLN A 165 -24.25 33.37 19.07
CA GLN A 165 -24.63 33.23 17.67
C GLN A 165 -23.43 33.27 16.71
N GLU A 166 -22.35 34.01 17.01
CA GLU A 166 -21.16 34.05 16.14
C GLU A 166 -20.35 32.73 16.15
N PHE A 167 -20.35 31.96 17.23
CA PHE A 167 -19.65 30.68 17.30
C PHE A 167 -20.39 29.54 16.55
N GLU A 168 -21.72 29.46 16.63
CA GLU A 168 -22.49 28.42 15.90
C GLU A 168 -22.49 28.61 14.37
N ILE A 169 -22.38 29.85 13.89
CA ILE A 169 -22.37 30.14 12.45
C ILE A 169 -21.05 29.72 11.79
N ASN A 170 -19.93 29.74 12.53
CA ASN A 170 -18.61 29.39 11.99
C ASN A 170 -18.39 27.87 11.87
N ASP A 171 -18.93 27.06 12.77
CA ASP A 171 -18.86 25.59 12.68
C ASP A 171 -19.76 25.03 11.57
N SER A 172 -20.93 25.63 11.35
CA SER A 172 -21.83 25.20 10.27
C SER A 172 -21.32 25.55 8.86
N LYS A 173 -20.50 26.59 8.70
CA LYS A 173 -19.87 26.97 7.42
C LYS A 173 -18.70 26.04 7.05
N LYS A 174 -17.82 25.68 8.00
CA LYS A 174 -16.73 24.72 7.78
C LYS A 174 -17.23 23.32 7.40
N ALA A 175 -18.36 22.88 7.97
CA ALA A 175 -18.96 21.58 7.64
C ALA A 175 -19.59 21.52 6.22
N LYS A 176 -20.13 22.64 5.71
CA LYS A 176 -20.74 22.72 4.37
C LYS A 176 -19.71 22.77 3.25
N GLU A 177 -18.55 23.38 3.49
CA GLU A 177 -17.47 23.49 2.50
C GLU A 177 -16.81 22.12 2.22
N ASN A 178 -16.61 21.30 3.26
CA ASN A 178 -16.04 19.95 3.15
C ASN A 178 -16.98 18.93 2.46
N LYS A 179 -18.31 19.09 2.59
CA LYS A 179 -19.29 18.25 1.87
C LYS A 179 -19.40 18.55 0.37
N LYS A 180 -19.06 19.78 -0.05
CA LYS A 180 -19.10 20.18 -1.48
C LYS A 180 -17.87 19.68 -2.25
N LEU A 181 -16.70 19.58 -1.59
CA LEU A 181 -15.47 19.05 -2.15
C LEU A 181 -15.51 17.53 -2.40
N THR A 182 -16.19 16.78 -1.52
CA THR A 182 -16.33 15.32 -1.60
C THR A 182 -17.29 14.88 -2.72
N LYS A 183 -18.39 15.60 -2.96
CA LYS A 183 -19.30 15.34 -4.10
C LYS A 183 -18.68 15.64 -5.46
N LYS A 184 -17.79 16.64 -5.58
CA LYS A 184 -17.10 16.95 -6.84
C LYS A 184 -16.03 15.92 -7.24
N LYS A 185 -15.45 15.21 -6.25
CA LYS A 185 -14.46 14.14 -6.48
C LYS A 185 -15.12 12.81 -6.89
N THR A 186 -16.29 12.46 -6.36
CA THR A 186 -17.00 11.22 -6.72
C THR A 186 -17.59 11.26 -8.12
N LEU A 187 -18.08 12.40 -8.59
CA LEU A 187 -18.61 12.56 -9.97
C LEU A 187 -17.53 12.53 -11.07
N LYS A 188 -16.26 12.83 -10.75
CA LYS A 188 -15.14 12.75 -11.71
C LYS A 188 -14.55 11.35 -11.86
N ASN A 189 -14.79 10.45 -10.90
CA ASN A 189 -14.22 9.10 -10.90
C ASN A 189 -15.13 8.04 -11.55
N ASN A 190 -16.35 8.41 -11.97
CA ASN A 190 -17.29 7.52 -12.66
C ASN A 190 -17.42 7.79 -14.18
N THR A 191 -16.61 8.69 -14.73
CA THR A 191 -16.52 8.96 -16.17
C THR A 191 -15.07 9.05 -16.60
N LYS A 192 -14.35 7.94 -16.51
CA LYS A 192 -13.19 7.58 -17.33
C LYS A 192 -12.82 6.12 -17.12
#